data_AF-A0A1D8AVA6-F1
#
_entry.id   AF-A0A1D8AVA6-F1
#
_cell.length_a   1.000
_cell.length_b   1.000
_cell.length_c   1.000
_cell.angle_alpha   90.00
_cell.angle_beta   90.00
_cell.angle_gamma   90.00
#
_symmetry.space_group_name_H-M   'P 1'
#
loop_
_entity.id
_entity.type
_entity.pdbx_description
1 polymer ?
#
loop_
_entity_poly.entity_id
_entity_poly.type
_entity_poly.pdbx_seq_one_letter_code
_entity_poly.pdbx_strand_id
1 'polypeptide(L)'
;MNHSLEGIWQPLYAELGGEEAPKMMLEKMEIELTAGQYAVRFGGHTADRGTYTIDADGHLSLHGVDGPNAGKTIPGIFKFAGEALSICYGLGGARPEKFHTGEDPELYLVNYTRKVAGSE
;
A
#
# COMPACT_ATOMS: atom_id res chain seq x y z
N MET A 1 -19.80 -0.64 -9.57
CA MET A 1 -18.56 -0.28 -10.28
C MET A 1 -17.47 -1.17 -9.72
N ASN A 2 -16.69 -1.84 -10.56
CA ASN A 2 -15.56 -2.66 -10.10
C ASN A 2 -14.37 -1.71 -9.93
N HIS A 3 -14.06 -1.28 -8.70
CA HIS A 3 -12.94 -0.35 -8.47
C HIS A 3 -11.63 -1.11 -8.66
N SER A 4 -10.83 -0.71 -9.65
CA SER A 4 -9.52 -1.30 -9.90
C SER A 4 -8.50 -0.78 -8.87
N LEU A 5 -7.68 -1.68 -8.35
CA LEU A 5 -6.49 -1.32 -7.56
C LEU A 5 -5.45 -0.55 -8.39
N GLU A 6 -5.46 -0.70 -9.71
CA GLU A 6 -4.52 0.02 -10.57
C GLU A 6 -4.69 1.54 -10.47
N GLY A 7 -3.56 2.24 -10.45
CA GLY A 7 -3.49 3.69 -10.37
C GLY A 7 -2.35 4.17 -9.47
N ILE A 8 -2.24 5.48 -9.36
CA ILE A 8 -1.34 6.16 -8.44
C ILE A 8 -2.15 6.60 -7.23
N TRP A 9 -1.64 6.29 -6.05
CA TRP A 9 -2.33 6.45 -4.77
C TRP A 9 -1.47 7.27 -3.81
N GLN A 10 -2.08 8.31 -3.25
CA GLN A 10 -1.49 9.20 -2.26
C GLN A 10 -1.97 8.78 -0.86
N PRO A 11 -1.09 8.41 0.07
CA PRO A 11 -1.45 8.18 1.45
C PRO A 11 -2.06 9.44 2.09
N LEU A 12 -3.20 9.29 2.76
CA LEU A 12 -3.83 10.30 3.61
C LEU A 12 -3.64 9.99 5.10
N TYR A 13 -3.46 8.72 5.42
CA TYR A 13 -3.25 8.20 6.76
C TYR A 13 -2.41 6.93 6.67
N ALA A 14 -1.50 6.73 7.63
CA ALA A 14 -0.87 5.45 7.84
C ALA A 14 -0.55 5.23 9.32
N GLU A 15 -0.56 3.97 9.76
CA GLU A 15 -0.07 3.53 11.07
C GLU A 15 0.77 2.26 10.92
N LEU A 16 1.82 2.13 11.74
CA LEU A 16 2.65 0.94 11.88
C LEU A 16 2.63 0.51 13.35
N GLY A 17 2.03 -0.63 13.67
CA GLY A 17 1.89 -1.08 15.06
C GLY A 17 1.30 -0.03 16.01
N GLY A 18 0.29 0.71 15.55
CA GLY A 18 -0.41 1.73 16.32
C GLY A 18 0.24 3.11 16.30
N GLU A 19 1.45 3.23 15.75
CA GLU A 19 2.15 4.51 15.63
C GLU A 19 1.79 5.18 14.30
N GLU A 20 1.11 6.33 14.38
CA GLU A 20 0.70 7.10 13.21
C GLU A 20 1.89 7.76 12.51
N ALA A 21 1.92 7.67 11.18
CA ALA A 21 2.94 8.31 10.38
C ALA A 21 2.72 9.85 10.32
N PRO A 22 3.79 10.66 10.41
CA PRO A 22 3.67 12.11 10.26
C PRO A 22 3.12 12.51 8.89
N LYS A 23 2.16 13.45 8.85
CA LYS A 23 1.54 13.94 7.60
C LYS A 23 2.57 14.39 6.54
N MET A 24 3.64 15.08 6.97
CA MET A 24 4.71 15.54 6.08
C MET A 24 5.46 14.41 5.36
N MET A 25 5.45 13.20 5.93
CA MET A 25 6.01 12.01 5.30
C MET A 25 5.03 11.42 4.29
N LEU A 26 3.74 11.35 4.67
CA LEU A 26 2.67 10.87 3.79
C LEU A 26 2.58 11.69 2.51
N GLU A 27 2.64 13.02 2.58
CA GLU A 27 2.62 13.93 1.43
C GLU A 27 3.75 13.71 0.42
N LYS A 28 4.85 13.10 0.85
CA LYS A 28 5.99 12.76 -0.03
C LYS A 28 5.89 11.36 -0.60
N MET A 29 4.99 10.54 -0.08
CA MET A 29 4.82 9.14 -0.46
C MET A 29 3.76 8.98 -1.54
N GLU A 30 4.02 8.09 -2.48
CA GLU A 30 3.05 7.62 -3.46
C GLU A 30 3.24 6.12 -3.67
N ILE A 31 2.17 5.38 -3.93
CA ILE A 31 2.25 4.02 -4.48
C ILE A 31 1.57 3.97 -5.84
N GLU A 32 2.29 3.47 -6.83
CA GLU A 32 1.76 3.14 -8.14
C GLU A 32 1.54 1.64 -8.23
N LEU A 33 0.35 1.23 -8.67
CA LEU A 33 -0.03 -0.13 -9.00
C LEU A 33 -0.42 -0.18 -10.47
N THR A 34 0.30 -0.94 -11.28
CA THR A 34 0.04 -1.01 -12.73
C THR A 34 0.48 -2.35 -13.29
N ALA A 35 -0.41 -3.04 -14.01
CA ALA A 35 -0.10 -4.28 -14.73
C ALA A 35 0.67 -5.33 -13.90
N GLY A 36 0.26 -5.51 -12.63
CA GLY A 36 0.90 -6.45 -11.71
C GLY A 36 2.24 -6.00 -11.14
N GLN A 37 2.63 -4.74 -11.33
CA GLN A 37 3.83 -4.12 -10.78
C GLN A 37 3.46 -3.05 -9.76
N TYR A 38 4.26 -2.94 -8.71
CA TYR A 38 4.14 -1.84 -7.75
C TYR A 38 5.43 -1.03 -7.68
N ALA A 39 5.30 0.26 -7.44
CA ALA A 39 6.40 1.15 -7.11
C ALA A 39 5.97 2.13 -6.02
N VAL A 40 6.72 2.15 -4.92
CA VAL A 40 6.61 3.18 -3.88
C VAL A 40 7.61 4.28 -4.21
N ARG A 41 7.13 5.53 -4.26
CA ARG A 41 7.98 6.72 -4.41
C ARG A 41 7.99 7.53 -3.13
N PHE A 42 9.15 8.10 -2.81
CA PHE A 42 9.33 9.07 -1.74
C PHE A 42 10.04 10.31 -2.30
N GLY A 43 9.38 11.47 -2.25
CA GLY A 43 9.93 12.72 -2.79
C GLY A 43 10.27 12.63 -4.29
N GLY A 44 9.47 11.90 -5.07
CA GLY A 44 9.68 11.68 -6.51
C GLY A 44 10.67 10.57 -6.88
N HIS A 45 11.37 9.98 -5.92
CA HIS A 45 12.32 8.88 -6.16
C HIS A 45 11.70 7.53 -5.80
N THR A 46 11.90 6.51 -6.63
CA THR A 46 11.49 5.14 -6.30
C THR A 46 12.29 4.63 -5.09
N ALA A 47 11.57 4.27 -4.03
CA ALA A 47 12.13 3.81 -2.76
C ALA A 47 11.98 2.29 -2.56
N ASP A 48 10.92 1.69 -3.11
CA ASP A 48 10.66 0.25 -3.08
C ASP A 48 9.87 -0.13 -4.35
N ARG A 49 10.12 -1.30 -4.92
CA ARG A 49 9.36 -1.78 -6.08
C ARG A 49 9.36 -3.29 -6.20
N GLY A 50 8.39 -3.80 -6.93
CA GLY A 50 8.28 -5.21 -7.23
C GLY A 50 7.02 -5.55 -7.98
N THR A 51 6.49 -6.74 -7.73
CA THR A 51 5.25 -7.23 -8.34
C THR A 51 4.15 -7.40 -7.31
N TYR A 52 2.90 -7.40 -7.75
CA TYR A 52 1.78 -7.75 -6.90
C TYR A 52 0.82 -8.70 -7.61
N THR A 53 0.12 -9.51 -6.81
CA THR A 53 -0.95 -10.39 -7.27
C THR A 53 -2.20 -10.18 -6.42
N ILE A 54 -3.35 -10.44 -7.01
CA ILE A 54 -4.63 -10.53 -6.31
C ILE A 54 -5.17 -11.93 -6.53
N ASP A 55 -5.46 -12.67 -5.45
CA ASP A 55 -6.02 -14.02 -5.55
C ASP A 55 -7.54 -14.00 -5.82
N ALA A 56 -8.13 -15.18 -5.98
CA ALA A 56 -9.56 -15.33 -6.28
C ALA A 56 -10.48 -14.82 -5.16
N ASP A 57 -9.98 -14.76 -3.92
CA ASP A 57 -10.70 -14.24 -2.75
C ASP A 57 -10.52 -12.72 -2.62
N GLY A 58 -9.79 -12.09 -3.54
CA GLY A 58 -9.54 -10.66 -3.54
C GLY A 58 -8.47 -10.23 -2.56
N HIS A 59 -7.56 -11.12 -2.16
CA HIS A 59 -6.45 -10.73 -1.30
C HIS A 59 -5.20 -10.32 -2.08
N LEU A 60 -4.51 -9.29 -1.57
CA LEU A 60 -3.28 -8.75 -2.15
C LEU A 60 -2.04 -9.51 -1.64
N SER A 61 -1.05 -9.71 -2.49
CA SER A 61 0.32 -10.06 -2.09
C SER A 61 1.31 -9.24 -2.89
N LEU A 62 2.25 -8.58 -2.22
CA LEU A 62 3.41 -7.93 -2.85
C LEU A 62 4.62 -8.85 -2.80
N HIS A 63 5.44 -8.82 -3.84
CA HIS A 63 6.75 -9.46 -3.88
C HIS A 63 7.79 -8.39 -4.21
N GLY A 64 8.63 -8.06 -3.24
CA GLY A 64 9.63 -7.02 -3.39
C GLY A 64 10.81 -7.48 -4.23
N VAL A 65 11.20 -6.64 -5.19
CA VAL A 65 12.33 -6.88 -6.10
C VAL A 65 13.52 -5.99 -5.75
N ASP A 66 13.26 -4.75 -5.36
CA ASP A 66 14.28 -3.74 -5.10
C ASP A 66 13.79 -2.75 -4.02
N GLY A 67 14.71 -2.26 -3.19
CA GLY A 67 14.40 -1.48 -1.99
C GLY A 67 14.36 -2.30 -0.68
N PRO A 68 13.87 -1.72 0.42
CA PRO A 68 13.87 -2.33 1.76
C PRO A 68 13.12 -3.66 1.86
N ASN A 69 12.21 -3.95 0.92
CA ASN A 69 11.44 -5.18 0.88
C ASN A 69 11.93 -6.19 -0.16
N ALA A 70 13.09 -5.97 -0.78
CA ALA A 70 13.66 -6.91 -1.75
C ALA A 70 13.74 -8.34 -1.17
N GLY A 71 13.21 -9.31 -1.92
CA GLY A 71 13.15 -10.72 -1.53
C GLY A 71 12.04 -11.09 -0.54
N LYS A 72 11.25 -10.12 -0.05
CA LYS A 72 10.12 -10.38 0.85
C LYS A 72 8.82 -10.59 0.08
N THR A 73 7.96 -11.42 0.65
CA THR A 73 6.54 -11.49 0.28
C THR A 73 5.73 -10.82 1.37
N ILE A 74 4.93 -9.83 1.01
CA ILE A 74 4.11 -9.05 1.94
C ILE A 74 2.63 -9.28 1.59
N PRO A 75 1.93 -10.16 2.30
CA PRO A 75 0.49 -10.31 2.14
C PRO A 75 -0.25 -9.08 2.68
N GLY A 76 -1.41 -8.79 2.11
CA GLY A 76 -2.27 -7.71 2.56
C GLY A 76 -3.75 -7.94 2.25
N ILE A 77 -4.59 -7.15 2.88
CA ILE A 77 -6.02 -7.06 2.59
C ILE A 77 -6.34 -5.63 2.15
N PHE A 78 -7.30 -5.47 1.25
CA PHE A 78 -7.71 -4.14 0.78
C PHE A 78 -9.22 -4.00 0.71
N LYS A 79 -9.70 -2.76 0.79
CA LYS A 79 -11.11 -2.42 0.59
C LYS A 79 -11.24 -1.03 -0.03
N PHE A 80 -12.35 -0.83 -0.73
CA PHE A 80 -12.76 0.48 -1.22
C PHE A 80 -13.91 1.02 -0.38
N ALA A 81 -13.87 2.32 -0.07
CA ALA A 81 -14.96 3.09 0.50
C ALA A 81 -15.22 4.29 -0.41
N GLY A 82 -16.08 4.09 -1.42
CA GLY A 82 -16.15 5.02 -2.56
C GLY A 82 -14.83 5.01 -3.34
N GLU A 83 -14.23 6.19 -3.50
CA GLU A 83 -12.93 6.35 -4.19
C GLU A 83 -11.71 6.18 -3.26
N ALA A 84 -11.94 6.07 -1.95
CA ALA A 84 -10.86 5.84 -0.99
C ALA A 84 -10.47 4.36 -0.95
N LEU A 85 -9.17 4.10 -0.88
CA LEU A 85 -8.60 2.76 -0.78
C LEU A 85 -7.93 2.59 0.59
N SER A 86 -8.25 1.52 1.31
CA SER A 86 -7.48 1.10 2.49
C SER A 86 -6.73 -0.17 2.17
N ILE A 87 -5.46 -0.26 2.55
CA ILE A 87 -4.67 -1.50 2.52
C ILE A 87 -4.02 -1.72 3.88
N CYS A 88 -4.18 -2.92 4.43
CA CYS A 88 -3.41 -3.38 5.58
C CYS A 88 -2.40 -4.43 5.10
N TYR A 89 -1.12 -4.22 5.38
CA TYR A 89 -0.01 -5.09 4.99
C TYR A 89 0.54 -5.81 6.22
N GLY A 90 0.88 -7.08 6.06
CA GLY A 90 1.64 -7.85 7.04
C GLY A 90 3.11 -7.93 6.65
N LEU A 91 3.91 -7.00 7.16
CA LEU A 91 5.34 -6.85 6.87
C LEU A 91 6.17 -8.06 7.35
N GLY A 92 5.67 -8.80 8.34
CA GLY A 92 6.26 -10.07 8.82
C GLY A 92 5.93 -11.29 7.95
N GLY A 93 5.12 -11.13 6.90
CA GLY A 93 4.73 -12.23 6.01
C GLY A 93 3.43 -12.96 6.41
N ALA A 94 2.75 -12.52 7.48
CA ALA A 94 1.44 -13.01 7.88
C ALA A 94 0.32 -12.13 7.32
N ARG A 95 -0.74 -12.71 6.77
CA ARG A 95 -1.86 -11.93 6.20
C ARG A 95 -2.66 -11.25 7.33
N PRO A 96 -2.91 -9.92 7.26
CA PRO A 96 -3.74 -9.25 8.25
C PRO A 96 -5.21 -9.71 8.16
N GLU A 97 -5.88 -9.82 9.30
CA GLU A 97 -7.30 -10.22 9.37
C GLU A 97 -8.27 -9.03 9.38
N LYS A 98 -7.77 -7.84 9.72
CA LYS A 98 -8.56 -6.61 9.89
C LYS A 98 -7.77 -5.38 9.48
N PHE A 99 -8.51 -4.30 9.19
CA PHE A 99 -7.94 -2.98 8.89
C PHE A 99 -7.64 -2.21 10.18
N HIS A 100 -6.75 -2.76 11.01
CA HIS A 100 -6.29 -2.17 12.27
C HIS A 100 -4.99 -2.84 12.69
N THR A 101 -3.95 -2.05 12.99
CA THR A 101 -2.64 -2.58 13.39
C THR A 101 -2.56 -2.93 14.87
N GLY A 102 -3.32 -2.25 15.73
CA GLY A 102 -3.19 -2.44 17.19
C GLY A 102 -1.78 -2.08 17.64
N GLU A 103 -1.14 -2.94 18.42
CA GLU A 103 0.26 -2.78 18.84
C GLU A 103 1.21 -3.71 18.05
N ASP A 104 0.73 -4.36 16.99
CA ASP A 104 1.52 -5.33 16.22
C ASP A 104 2.50 -4.59 15.28
N PRO A 105 3.82 -4.63 15.55
CA PRO A 105 4.80 -3.89 14.77
C PRO A 105 4.98 -4.44 13.35
N GLU A 106 4.39 -5.60 13.03
CA GLU A 106 4.43 -6.20 11.70
C GLU A 106 3.24 -5.78 10.83
N LEU A 107 2.26 -5.06 11.39
CA LEU A 107 1.09 -4.59 10.64
C LEU A 107 1.24 -3.13 10.25
N TYR A 108 1.03 -2.85 8.96
CA TYR A 108 1.05 -1.50 8.39
C TYR A 108 -0.27 -1.21 7.68
N LEU A 109 -1.07 -0.30 8.23
CA LEU A 109 -2.34 0.13 7.64
C LEU A 109 -2.16 1.48 6.95
N VAL A 110 -2.69 1.62 5.74
CA VAL A 110 -2.67 2.88 4.99
C VAL A 110 -4.03 3.14 4.36
N ASN A 111 -4.50 4.38 4.48
CA ASN A 111 -5.64 4.87 3.72
C ASN A 111 -5.14 5.83 2.64
N TYR A 112 -5.60 5.62 1.42
CA TYR A 112 -5.17 6.35 0.23
C TYR A 112 -6.33 7.09 -0.40
N THR A 113 -5.99 8.19 -1.08
CA THR A 113 -6.81 8.78 -2.13
C THR A 113 -6.14 8.53 -3.48
N ARG A 114 -6.95 8.39 -4.53
CA ARG A 114 -6.43 8.28 -5.90
C ARG A 114 -5.83 9.62 -6.30
N LYS A 115 -4.60 9.60 -6.80
CA LYS A 115 -4.00 10.78 -7.42
C LYS A 115 -4.60 10.92 -8.81
N VAL A 116 -5.44 11.94 -9.01
CA VAL A 116 -5.92 12.30 -10.34
C VAL A 116 -4.70 12.75 -11.12
N ALA A 117 -4.52 12.27 -12.36
CA ALA A 117 -3.48 12.83 -13.23
C ALA A 117 -3.73 14.33 -13.34
N GLY A 118 -2.83 15.13 -12.76
CA GLY A 118 -2.85 16.56 -12.95
C GLY A 118 -2.64 16.81 -14.43
N SER A 119 -3.61 17.45 -15.08
CA SER A 119 -3.37 18.22 -16.29
C SER A 119 -2.39 19.34 -15.91
N GLU A 120 -1.10 19.07 -16.05
CA GLU A 120 -0.07 20.09 -16.22
C GLU A 120 0.04 20.47 -17.70
#